data_AF-A0A426DLI8-F1
#
_entry.id   AF-A0A426DLI8-F1
#
_cell.length_a   1.000
_cell.length_b   1.000
_cell.length_c   1.000
_cell.angle_alpha   90.00
_cell.angle_beta   90.00
_cell.angle_gamma   90.00
#
_symmetry.space_group_name_H-M   'P 1'
#
loop_
_entity.id
_entity.type
_entity.pdbx_description
1 polymer ?
#
loop_
_entity_poly.entity_id
_entity_poly.type
_entity_poly.pdbx_seq_one_letter_code
_entity_poly.pdbx_strand_id
1 'polypeptide(L)'
;MKEKSSVSLLRLKRRQKNWDCICPEPKEWRQCCECKNILKKCAIALAPTIICIALGLLAGYLILLFSNPAQAGNVFRAILSGGFIGGNRGIGDVFYYATPLLMVGLGVAVGFKTGVFNIGGPGQFVIGGYFAMLTAHTLQVPRPLSWLIPLVAAAAAAALFR
;
A
#
# COMPACT_ATOMS: atom_id res chain seq x y z
N MET A 1 -18.47 -45.63 2.29
CA MET A 1 -18.55 -44.16 2.07
C MET A 1 -19.20 -43.49 3.29
N LYS A 2 -18.46 -43.10 4.35
CA LYS A 2 -19.02 -42.34 5.49
C LYS A 2 -18.01 -41.50 6.28
N GLU A 3 -16.82 -41.24 5.73
CA GLU A 3 -15.68 -40.68 6.49
C GLU A 3 -15.03 -39.46 5.83
N LYS A 4 -15.84 -38.63 5.12
CA LYS A 4 -15.38 -37.34 4.59
C LYS A 4 -16.10 -36.13 5.19
N SER A 5 -17.06 -36.32 6.11
CA SER A 5 -17.86 -35.22 6.67
C SER A 5 -17.21 -34.54 7.89
N SER A 6 -16.52 -35.29 8.76
CA SER A 6 -15.99 -34.73 10.02
C SER A 6 -14.74 -33.87 9.87
N VAL A 7 -13.90 -34.11 8.85
CA VAL A 7 -12.64 -33.37 8.66
C VAL A 7 -12.88 -31.98 8.06
N SER A 8 -13.91 -31.81 7.23
CA SER A 8 -14.35 -30.53 6.66
C SER A 8 -14.94 -29.61 7.73
N LEU A 9 -15.75 -30.14 8.64
CA LEU A 9 -16.31 -29.37 9.76
C LEU A 9 -15.24 -28.89 10.75
N LEU A 10 -14.20 -29.70 10.99
CA LEU A 10 -13.08 -29.31 11.85
C LEU A 10 -12.17 -28.23 11.23
N ARG A 11 -12.06 -28.17 9.88
CA ARG A 11 -11.36 -27.07 9.19
C ARG A 11 -12.16 -25.77 9.22
N LEU A 12 -13.49 -25.83 9.17
CA LEU A 12 -14.34 -24.64 9.25
C LEU A 12 -14.29 -24.02 10.65
N LYS A 13 -14.30 -24.83 11.72
CA LYS A 13 -14.17 -24.32 13.10
C LYS A 13 -12.83 -23.63 13.39
N ARG A 14 -11.76 -23.93 12.65
CA ARG A 14 -10.43 -23.31 12.84
C ARG A 14 -10.26 -21.96 12.12
N ARG A 15 -11.08 -21.66 11.10
CA ARG A 15 -11.08 -20.34 10.43
C ARG A 15 -11.92 -19.27 11.13
N GLN A 16 -12.79 -19.66 12.06
CA GLN A 16 -13.72 -18.73 12.73
C GLN A 16 -13.08 -17.91 13.86
N LYS A 17 -11.92 -18.32 14.39
CA LYS A 17 -11.37 -17.76 15.63
C LYS A 17 -10.53 -16.48 15.46
N ASN A 18 -10.43 -15.95 14.24
CA ASN A 18 -9.52 -14.83 13.96
C ASN A 18 -10.06 -13.80 12.94
N TRP A 19 -11.37 -13.82 12.69
CA TRP A 19 -12.03 -12.87 11.78
C TRP A 19 -13.36 -12.43 12.40
N ASP A 20 -13.28 -11.65 13.47
CA ASP A 20 -14.43 -11.05 14.15
C ASP A 20 -15.13 -10.03 13.24
N CYS A 21 -15.90 -10.54 12.26
CA CYS A 21 -17.17 -10.02 11.71
C CYS A 21 -17.41 -10.62 10.31
N ILE A 22 -17.75 -11.91 10.23
CA ILE A 22 -18.60 -12.44 9.14
C ILE A 22 -19.94 -12.76 9.79
N CYS A 23 -20.94 -11.91 9.57
CA CYS A 23 -22.29 -12.11 10.11
C CYS A 23 -22.99 -13.21 9.28
N PRO A 24 -23.45 -14.32 9.87
CA PRO A 24 -24.23 -15.34 9.17
C PRO A 24 -25.74 -15.02 9.27
N GLU A 25 -26.44 -15.09 8.12
CA GLU A 25 -27.91 -15.10 7.88
C GLU A 25 -28.87 -14.11 8.62
N PRO A 26 -29.97 -13.69 7.98
CA PRO A 26 -30.63 -12.42 8.27
C PRO A 26 -31.79 -12.59 9.26
N LYS A 27 -31.54 -12.54 10.57
CA LYS A 27 -32.63 -12.26 11.53
C LYS A 27 -32.34 -11.20 12.59
N GLU A 28 -31.07 -10.88 12.89
CA GLU A 28 -30.75 -9.88 13.92
C GLU A 28 -29.53 -9.01 13.53
N TRP A 29 -29.75 -8.05 12.62
CA TRP A 29 -28.72 -7.14 12.07
C TRP A 29 -28.22 -6.04 13.04
N ARG A 30 -28.76 -5.92 14.26
CA ARG A 30 -28.35 -4.86 15.20
C ARG A 30 -27.09 -5.19 15.99
N GLN A 31 -26.79 -6.46 16.26
CA GLN A 31 -25.68 -6.84 17.17
C GLN A 31 -24.31 -6.98 16.49
N CYS A 32 -24.24 -7.18 15.17
CA CYS A 32 -22.96 -7.15 14.43
C CYS A 32 -22.38 -5.71 14.31
N CYS A 33 -23.19 -4.69 14.58
CA CYS A 33 -22.83 -3.27 14.51
C CYS A 33 -22.50 -2.64 15.88
N GLU A 34 -22.25 -3.41 16.94
CA GLU A 34 -21.78 -2.82 18.19
C GLU A 34 -20.28 -2.47 18.07
N CYS A 35 -20.03 -1.35 17.38
CA CYS A 35 -18.74 -0.68 17.28
C CYS A 35 -18.40 0.01 18.60
N LYS A 36 -18.30 -0.76 19.69
CA LYS A 36 -17.78 -0.24 20.95
C LYS A 36 -16.27 -0.09 20.81
N ASN A 37 -15.84 1.14 20.52
CA ASN A 37 -14.46 1.66 20.42
C ASN A 37 -13.72 1.49 19.07
N ILE A 38 -14.23 2.12 18.00
CA ILE A 38 -13.46 2.35 16.75
C ILE A 38 -12.09 2.97 17.02
N LEU A 39 -12.03 3.97 17.91
CA LEU A 39 -10.78 4.62 18.32
C LEU A 39 -9.74 3.64 18.89
N LYS A 40 -10.16 2.66 19.71
CA LYS A 40 -9.24 1.66 20.27
C LYS A 40 -8.76 0.68 19.21
N LYS A 41 -9.63 0.28 18.27
CA LYS A 41 -9.26 -0.61 17.16
C LYS A 41 -8.26 0.06 16.21
N CYS A 42 -8.49 1.33 15.85
CA CYS A 42 -7.54 2.11 15.04
C CYS A 42 -6.21 2.28 15.77
N ALA A 43 -6.22 2.62 17.08
CA ALA A 43 -5.00 2.78 17.86
C ALA A 43 -4.14 1.50 17.89
N ILE A 44 -4.75 0.34 18.09
CA ILE A 44 -4.05 -0.95 18.10
C ILE A 44 -3.51 -1.30 16.71
N ALA A 45 -4.23 -0.93 15.63
CA ALA A 45 -3.78 -1.15 14.26
C ALA A 45 -2.64 -0.20 13.82
N LEU A 46 -2.62 1.04 14.33
CA LEU A 46 -1.60 2.05 14.01
C LEU A 46 -0.33 1.95 14.88
N ALA A 47 -0.46 1.42 16.11
CA ALA A 47 0.66 1.22 17.03
C ALA A 47 1.88 0.52 16.39
N PRO A 48 1.76 -0.65 15.72
CA PRO A 48 2.93 -1.32 15.14
C PRO A 48 3.60 -0.49 14.04
N THR A 49 2.82 0.22 13.21
CA THR A 49 3.37 1.07 12.15
C THR A 49 4.19 2.23 12.72
N ILE A 50 3.68 2.89 13.76
CA ILE A 50 4.38 4.01 14.41
C ILE A 50 5.68 3.52 15.08
N ILE A 51 5.63 2.37 15.76
CA ILE A 51 6.81 1.76 16.39
C ILE A 51 7.86 1.40 15.33
N CYS A 52 7.47 0.79 14.21
CA CYS A 52 8.38 0.49 13.10
C CYS A 52 9.04 1.74 12.52
N ILE A 53 8.26 2.80 12.28
CA ILE A 53 8.79 4.07 11.76
C ILE A 53 9.80 4.68 12.75
N ALA A 54 9.50 4.68 14.05
CA ALA A 54 10.38 5.20 15.08
C ALA A 54 11.70 4.40 15.18
N LEU A 55 11.62 3.06 15.18
CA LEU A 55 12.80 2.20 15.21
C LEU A 55 13.65 2.34 13.94
N GLY A 56 13.01 2.47 12.77
CA GLY A 56 13.71 2.70 11.50
C GLY A 56 14.45 4.05 11.47
N LEU A 57 13.80 5.12 11.93
CA LEU A 57 14.43 6.44 12.07
C LEU A 57 15.59 6.42 13.08
N LEU A 58 15.43 5.71 14.20
CA LEU A 58 16.50 5.56 15.19
C LEU A 58 17.70 4.82 14.62
N ALA A 59 17.47 3.68 13.96
CA ALA A 59 18.53 2.91 13.31
C ALA A 59 19.24 3.72 12.22
N GLY A 60 18.48 4.44 11.38
CA GLY A 60 19.03 5.34 10.36
C GLY A 60 19.88 6.46 10.97
N TYR A 61 19.44 7.06 12.09
CA TYR A 61 20.21 8.07 12.80
C TYR A 61 21.53 7.52 13.39
N LEU A 62 21.51 6.32 13.97
CA LEU A 62 22.72 5.67 14.47
C LEU A 62 23.73 5.43 13.35
N ILE A 63 23.28 4.94 12.19
CA ILE A 63 24.15 4.74 11.01
C ILE A 63 24.79 6.06 10.57
N LEU A 64 24.04 7.16 10.55
CA LEU A 64 24.58 8.48 10.20
C LEU A 64 25.65 8.95 11.18
N LEU A 65 25.49 8.69 12.48
CA LEU A 65 26.50 9.01 13.49
C LEU A 65 27.80 8.24 13.29
N PHE A 66 27.74 6.98 12.87
CA PHE A 66 28.93 6.18 12.58
C PHE A 66 29.65 6.62 11.29
N SER A 67 28.92 7.13 10.29
CA SER A 67 29.51 7.51 9.00
C SER A 67 30.12 8.92 9.02
N ASN A 68 29.40 9.92 9.54
CA ASN A 68 29.92 11.27 9.74
C ASN A 68 29.17 11.98 10.89
N PRO A 69 29.72 12.01 12.11
CA PRO A 69 29.02 12.56 13.27
C PRO A 69 28.82 14.07 13.18
N ALA A 70 29.68 14.79 12.46
CA ALA A 70 29.60 16.25 12.36
C ALA A 70 28.40 16.73 11.54
N GLN A 71 27.96 15.95 10.55
CA GLN A 71 26.83 16.31 9.68
C GLN A 71 25.55 15.50 9.95
N ALA A 72 25.62 14.43 10.75
CA ALA A 72 24.49 13.54 11.03
C ALA A 72 23.22 14.27 11.47
N GLY A 73 23.33 15.29 12.33
CA GLY A 73 22.20 16.07 12.80
C GLY A 73 21.51 16.88 11.69
N ASN A 74 22.28 17.46 10.76
CA ASN A 74 21.73 18.22 9.64
C ASN A 74 21.05 17.31 8.63
N VAL A 75 21.66 16.16 8.33
CA VAL A 75 21.07 15.15 7.43
C VAL A 75 19.78 14.58 8.03
N PHE A 76 19.77 14.28 9.33
CA PHE A 76 18.56 13.79 10.01
C PHE A 76 17.42 14.81 9.96
N ARG A 77 17.73 16.10 10.21
CA ARG A 77 16.75 17.19 10.03
C ARG A 77 16.25 17.26 8.60
N ALA A 78 17.13 17.15 7.60
CA ALA A 78 16.75 17.16 6.19
C ALA A 78 15.87 15.96 5.80
N ILE A 79 16.03 14.78 6.41
CA ILE A 79 15.13 13.64 6.20
C ILE A 79 13.73 13.93 6.76
N LEU A 80 13.65 14.54 7.94
CA LEU A 80 12.37 14.88 8.57
C LEU A 80 11.64 16.03 7.87
N SER A 81 12.37 17.04 7.39
CA SER A 81 11.78 18.21 6.73
C SER A 81 11.86 18.17 5.21
N GLY A 82 12.41 17.11 4.61
CA GLY A 82 12.69 17.01 3.17
C GLY A 82 11.50 17.30 2.28
N GLY A 83 10.30 16.85 2.68
CA GLY A 83 9.06 17.12 1.94
C GLY A 83 8.57 18.57 2.01
N PHE A 84 9.06 19.37 2.96
CA PHE A 84 8.68 20.77 3.16
C PHE A 84 9.79 21.74 2.74
N ILE A 85 11.00 21.25 2.51
CA ILE A 85 12.12 22.04 1.99
C ILE A 85 11.89 22.26 0.49
N GLY A 86 11.76 23.53 0.07
CA GLY A 86 11.49 23.90 -1.33
C GLY A 86 10.12 24.54 -1.61
N GLY A 87 9.36 24.88 -0.56
CA GLY A 87 8.08 25.58 -0.70
C GLY A 87 7.02 24.74 -1.43
N ASN A 88 6.23 25.36 -2.30
CA ASN A 88 5.15 24.67 -3.02
C ASN A 88 5.64 23.52 -3.91
N ARG A 89 6.90 23.55 -4.37
CA ARG A 89 7.47 22.47 -5.20
C ARG A 89 7.75 21.22 -4.37
N GLY A 90 8.34 21.35 -3.19
CA GLY A 90 8.65 20.21 -2.31
C GLY A 90 7.39 19.43 -1.91
N ILE A 91 6.32 20.14 -1.56
CA ILE A 91 5.02 19.51 -1.26
C ILE A 91 4.44 18.83 -2.52
N GLY A 92 4.57 19.47 -3.68
CA GLY A 92 4.17 18.89 -4.97
C GLY A 92 4.88 17.58 -5.26
N ASP A 93 6.19 17.50 -5.01
CA ASP A 93 6.99 16.30 -5.19
C ASP A 93 6.54 15.18 -4.24
N VAL A 94 6.24 15.50 -2.97
CA VAL A 94 5.70 14.51 -2.02
C VAL A 94 4.41 13.88 -2.54
N PHE A 95 3.46 14.69 -3.03
CA PHE A 95 2.22 14.15 -3.58
C PHE A 95 2.47 13.38 -4.88
N TYR A 96 3.35 13.88 -5.76
CA TYR A 96 3.68 13.24 -7.02
C TYR A 96 4.16 11.78 -6.82
N TYR A 97 5.01 11.54 -5.83
CA TYR A 97 5.48 10.18 -5.51
C TYR A 97 4.51 9.39 -4.62
N ALA A 98 3.84 10.04 -3.65
CA ALA A 98 2.98 9.34 -2.69
C ALA A 98 1.67 8.84 -3.31
N THR A 99 1.03 9.63 -4.18
CA THR A 99 -0.27 9.29 -4.79
C THR A 99 -0.27 7.93 -5.49
N PRO A 100 0.65 7.60 -6.40
CA PRO A 100 0.65 6.29 -7.05
C PRO A 100 0.94 5.15 -6.07
N LEU A 101 1.85 5.34 -5.10
CA LEU A 101 2.16 4.33 -4.09
C LEU A 101 0.94 4.00 -3.22
N LEU A 102 0.16 5.02 -2.83
CA LEU A 102 -1.09 4.84 -2.09
C LEU A 102 -2.15 4.09 -2.91
N MET A 103 -2.29 4.42 -4.20
CA MET A 103 -3.22 3.70 -5.10
C MET A 103 -2.86 2.22 -5.26
N VAL A 104 -1.57 1.90 -5.43
CA VAL A 104 -1.09 0.51 -5.51
C VAL A 104 -1.35 -0.22 -4.19
N GLY A 105 -1.04 0.41 -3.05
CA GLY A 105 -1.30 -0.15 -1.72
C GLY A 105 -2.79 -0.44 -1.48
N LEU A 106 -3.68 0.45 -1.93
CA LEU A 106 -5.13 0.26 -1.86
C LEU A 106 -5.58 -0.95 -2.70
N GLY A 107 -5.06 -1.10 -3.92
CA GLY A 107 -5.37 -2.26 -4.77
C GLY A 107 -4.91 -3.58 -4.17
N VAL A 108 -3.70 -3.61 -3.59
CA VAL A 108 -3.16 -4.78 -2.90
C VAL A 108 -3.98 -5.13 -1.64
N ALA A 109 -4.45 -4.13 -0.90
CA ALA A 109 -5.33 -4.36 0.26
C ALA A 109 -6.65 -5.04 -0.14
N VAL A 110 -7.22 -4.67 -1.29
CA VAL A 110 -8.41 -5.37 -1.85
C VAL A 110 -8.08 -6.81 -2.21
N GLY A 111 -6.92 -7.07 -2.82
CA GLY A 111 -6.45 -8.42 -3.14
C GLY A 111 -6.33 -9.32 -1.90
N PHE A 112 -5.71 -8.81 -0.84
CA PHE A 112 -5.59 -9.55 0.44
C PHE A 112 -6.96 -9.83 1.08
N LYS A 113 -7.94 -8.94 0.93
CA LYS A 113 -9.30 -9.18 1.43
C LYS A 113 -9.99 -10.36 0.72
N THR A 114 -9.67 -10.60 -0.55
CA THR A 114 -10.18 -11.75 -1.32
C THR A 114 -9.35 -13.03 -1.13
N GLY A 115 -8.26 -12.98 -0.37
CA GLY A 115 -7.37 -14.11 -0.14
C GLY A 115 -6.47 -14.47 -1.33
N VAL A 116 -6.40 -13.60 -2.35
CA VAL A 116 -5.51 -13.75 -3.49
C VAL A 116 -4.20 -13.03 -3.16
N PHE A 117 -3.13 -13.80 -3.03
CA PHE A 117 -1.79 -13.27 -2.77
C PHE A 117 -1.25 -12.60 -4.04
N ASN A 118 -1.17 -11.27 -4.05
CA ASN A 118 -0.64 -10.49 -5.16
C ASN A 118 0.75 -9.94 -4.81
N ILE A 119 1.81 -10.58 -5.34
CA ILE A 119 3.20 -10.07 -5.25
C ILE A 119 3.52 -9.12 -6.42
N GLY A 120 2.79 -9.24 -7.55
CA GLY A 120 3.10 -8.56 -8.81
C GLY A 120 2.60 -7.12 -8.93
N GLY A 121 1.71 -6.65 -8.05
CA GLY A 121 1.13 -5.30 -8.10
C GLY A 121 2.15 -4.16 -8.24
N PRO A 122 3.20 -4.10 -7.39
CA PRO A 122 4.24 -3.08 -7.52
C PRO A 122 5.02 -3.18 -8.85
N GLY A 123 5.27 -4.39 -9.34
CA GLY A 123 5.97 -4.61 -10.61
C GLY A 123 5.14 -4.15 -11.82
N GLN A 124 3.83 -4.39 -11.80
CA GLN A 124 2.91 -3.91 -12.82
C GLN A 124 2.86 -2.39 -12.90
N PHE A 125 2.91 -1.70 -11.76
CA PHE A 125 3.01 -0.25 -11.72
C PHE A 125 4.31 0.26 -12.38
N VAL A 126 5.46 -0.35 -12.07
CA VAL A 126 6.76 0.05 -12.63
C VAL A 126 6.80 -0.19 -14.15
N ILE A 127 6.35 -1.36 -14.61
CA ILE A 127 6.35 -1.70 -16.04
C ILE A 127 5.36 -0.80 -16.80
N GLY A 128 4.16 -0.59 -16.27
CA GLY A 128 3.19 0.32 -16.86
C GLY A 128 3.75 1.75 -16.99
N GLY A 129 4.39 2.26 -15.93
CA GLY A 129 5.03 3.58 -15.95
C GLY A 129 6.17 3.68 -16.98
N TYR A 130 7.00 2.65 -17.09
CA TYR A 130 8.07 2.59 -18.08
C TYR A 130 7.55 2.68 -19.52
N PHE A 131 6.52 1.89 -19.86
CA PHE A 131 5.90 1.93 -21.20
C PHE A 131 5.13 3.24 -21.45
N ALA A 132 4.53 3.85 -20.43
CA ALA A 132 3.94 5.19 -20.55
C ALA A 132 5.01 6.23 -20.91
N MET A 133 6.14 6.22 -20.21
CA MET A 133 7.25 7.14 -20.48
C MET A 133 7.85 6.91 -21.87
N LEU A 134 8.06 5.64 -22.24
CA LEU A 134 8.61 5.26 -23.54
C LEU A 134 7.71 5.76 -24.68
N THR A 135 6.40 5.50 -24.61
CA THR A 135 5.45 5.94 -25.65
C THR A 135 5.27 7.45 -25.67
N ALA A 136 5.25 8.12 -24.52
CA ALA A 136 5.21 9.59 -24.44
C ALA A 136 6.45 10.25 -25.05
N HIS A 137 7.62 9.63 -24.93
CA HIS A 137 8.87 10.16 -25.49
C HIS A 137 9.04 9.86 -26.98
N THR A 138 8.64 8.65 -27.41
CA THR A 138 8.88 8.17 -28.79
C THR A 138 7.80 8.61 -29.78
N LEU A 139 6.53 8.66 -29.37
CA LEU A 139 5.43 9.11 -30.22
C LEU A 139 5.18 10.60 -30.02
N GLN A 140 5.60 11.41 -31.01
CA GLN A 140 5.25 12.83 -31.06
C GLN A 140 3.81 12.99 -31.57
N VAL A 141 2.85 12.79 -30.67
CA VAL A 141 1.41 12.86 -30.96
C VAL A 141 0.83 14.22 -30.61
N PRO A 142 -0.20 14.68 -31.36
CA PRO A 142 -0.83 15.98 -31.12
C PRO A 142 -1.40 16.08 -29.70
N ARG A 143 -1.35 17.29 -29.12
CA ARG A 143 -1.69 17.61 -27.71
C ARG A 143 -2.88 16.86 -27.10
N PRO A 144 -4.04 16.69 -27.76
CA PRO A 144 -5.16 15.97 -27.15
C PRO A 144 -4.94 14.46 -26.99
N LEU A 145 -4.10 13.83 -27.83
CA LEU A 145 -3.79 12.40 -27.75
C LEU A 145 -2.55 12.09 -26.91
N SER A 146 -1.76 13.11 -26.56
CA SER A 146 -0.48 12.94 -25.85
C SER A 146 -0.60 12.29 -24.47
N TRP A 147 -1.76 12.35 -23.81
CA TRP A 147 -2.00 11.68 -22.53
C TRP A 147 -2.74 10.35 -22.68
N LEU A 148 -3.56 10.21 -23.73
CA LEU A 148 -4.39 9.02 -23.95
C LEU A 148 -3.56 7.82 -24.42
N ILE A 149 -2.66 8.05 -25.37
CA ILE A 149 -1.82 6.99 -25.95
C ILE A 149 -0.90 6.35 -24.89
N PRO A 150 -0.15 7.13 -24.09
CA PRO A 150 0.66 6.56 -23.02
C PRO A 150 -0.15 5.81 -21.96
N LEU A 151 -1.35 6.28 -21.65
CA LEU A 151 -2.23 5.63 -20.67
C LEU A 151 -2.67 4.25 -21.15
N VAL A 152 -3.09 4.13 -22.41
CA VAL A 152 -3.50 2.84 -23.00
C VAL A 152 -2.31 1.89 -23.11
N ALA A 153 -1.15 2.40 -23.54
CA ALA A 153 0.08 1.60 -23.62
C ALA A 153 0.52 1.08 -22.23
N ALA A 154 0.46 1.92 -21.21
CA ALA A 154 0.74 1.54 -19.83
C ALA A 154 -0.19 0.43 -19.33
N ALA A 155 -1.51 0.57 -19.58
CA ALA A 155 -2.50 -0.43 -19.18
C ALA A 155 -2.28 -1.77 -19.92
N ALA A 156 -1.99 -1.74 -21.22
CA ALA A 156 -1.72 -2.93 -22.01
C ALA A 156 -0.45 -3.66 -21.54
N ALA A 157 0.64 -2.91 -21.30
CA ALA A 157 1.89 -3.48 -20.81
C ALA A 157 1.75 -4.09 -19.41
N ALA A 158 1.07 -3.38 -18.50
CA ALA A 158 0.80 -3.87 -17.15
C ALA A 158 -0.10 -5.12 -17.13
N ALA A 159 -1.06 -5.23 -18.07
CA ALA A 159 -1.90 -6.41 -18.20
C ALA A 159 -1.16 -7.62 -18.78
N LEU A 160 -0.19 -7.38 -19.67
CA LEU A 160 0.63 -8.42 -20.29
C LEU A 160 1.63 -9.02 -19.29
N PHE A 161 2.24 -8.17 -18.46
CA PHE A 161 3.17 -8.61 -17.42
C PHE A 161 2.40 -9.05 -16.15
N ARG A 162 2.20 -10.37 -16.04
CA ARG A 162 1.65 -11.03 -14.84
C ARG A 162 2.72 -11.37 -13.82
#